data_AF-A0A933E2U2-F1
#
_entry.id   AF-A0A933E2U2-F1
#
_cell.length_a   1.000
_cell.length_b   1.000
_cell.length_c   1.000
_cell.angle_alpha   90.00
_cell.angle_beta   90.00
_cell.angle_gamma   90.00
#
_symmetry.space_group_name_H-M   'P 1'
#
loop_
_entity.id
_entity.type
_entity.pdbx_description
1 polymer ?
#
loop_
_entity_poly.entity_id
_entity_poly.type
_entity_poly.pdbx_seq_one_letter_code
_entity_poly.pdbx_strand_id
1 'polypeptide(L)'
;MATLITSQDMDYMKAFPAEQKLKIMREIMSRSPTAERDFEGNTYCVKTILKLRADGLRLIDLQPQESAFTSVWYRKKNGSLLGRAKTEVAAMVVWECSAHDDDVTTVKIWQII
;
A
#
# COMPACT_ATOMS: atom_id res chain seq x y z
N MET A 1 -13.30 -15.94 -2.30
CA MET A 1 -12.36 -14.79 -2.21
C MET A 1 -10.99 -15.35 -1.91
N ALA A 2 -10.07 -15.37 -2.87
CA ALA A 2 -8.66 -15.57 -2.52
C ALA A 2 -8.33 -14.51 -1.45
N THR A 3 -7.74 -14.93 -0.32
CA THR A 3 -7.45 -14.04 0.80
C THR A 3 -6.68 -12.84 0.27
N LEU A 4 -7.34 -11.69 0.26
CA LEU A 4 -6.87 -10.45 -0.37
C LEU A 4 -5.43 -10.12 0.04
N ILE A 5 -5.12 -10.38 1.32
CA ILE A 5 -3.80 -10.39 1.91
C ILE A 5 -3.37 -11.85 2.12
N THR A 6 -2.22 -12.22 1.56
CA THR A 6 -1.70 -13.59 1.62
C THR A 6 -0.87 -13.82 2.88
N SER A 7 -0.60 -15.08 3.24
CA SER A 7 0.32 -15.42 4.33
C SER A 7 1.72 -14.82 4.11
N GLN A 8 2.19 -14.78 2.85
CA GLN A 8 3.48 -14.18 2.51
C GLN A 8 3.51 -12.68 2.79
N ASP A 9 2.43 -11.96 2.52
CA ASP A 9 2.34 -10.53 2.86
C ASP A 9 2.38 -10.33 4.38
N MET A 10 1.69 -11.19 5.13
CA MET A 10 1.68 -11.15 6.59
C MET A 10 3.07 -11.45 7.18
N ASP A 11 3.78 -12.43 6.62
CA ASP A 11 5.12 -12.79 7.06
C ASP A 11 6.12 -11.66 6.79
N TYR A 12 6.03 -11.01 5.63
CA TYR A 12 6.85 -9.84 5.33
C TYR A 12 6.53 -8.67 6.26
N MET A 13 5.24 -8.38 6.48
CA MET A 13 4.80 -7.31 7.38
C MET A 13 5.34 -7.53 8.81
N LYS A 14 5.30 -8.76 9.33
CA LYS A 14 5.84 -9.11 10.66
C LYS A 14 7.37 -8.99 10.72
N ALA A 15 8.06 -9.34 9.64
CA ALA A 15 9.51 -9.25 9.55
C ALA A 15 10.03 -7.84 9.23
N PHE A 16 9.14 -6.90 8.87
CA PHE A 16 9.54 -5.57 8.43
C PHE A 16 10.07 -4.74 9.62
N PRO A 17 11.24 -4.07 9.48
CA PRO A 17 11.85 -3.36 10.60
C PRO A 17 10.96 -2.23 11.15
N ALA A 18 10.72 -2.25 12.46
CA ALA A 18 9.83 -1.30 13.13
C ALA A 18 10.28 0.16 12.95
N GLU A 19 11.58 0.44 13.05
CA GLU A 19 12.14 1.78 12.85
C GLU A 19 11.88 2.30 11.43
N GLN A 20 12.05 1.42 10.42
CA GLN A 20 11.83 1.78 9.03
C GLN A 20 10.34 2.02 8.76
N LYS A 21 9.45 1.19 9.32
CA LYS A 21 8.00 1.39 9.25
C LYS A 21 7.61 2.77 9.79
N LEU A 22 8.12 3.10 10.98
CA LEU A 22 7.83 4.37 11.64
C LEU A 22 8.37 5.58 10.85
N LYS A 23 9.54 5.46 10.22
CA LYS A 23 10.04 6.47 9.27
C LYS A 23 9.05 6.69 8.11
N ILE A 24 8.64 5.60 7.45
CA ILE A 24 7.73 5.68 6.29
C ILE A 24 6.38 6.28 6.69
N MET A 25 5.82 5.87 7.84
CA MET A 25 4.55 6.43 8.32
C MET A 25 4.66 7.93 8.61
N ARG A 26 5.76 8.40 9.21
CA ARG A 26 5.98 9.84 9.41
C ARG A 26 6.03 10.61 8.09
N GLU A 27 6.65 10.06 7.06
CA GLU A 27 6.68 10.68 5.73
C GLU A 27 5.28 10.74 5.10
N ILE A 28 4.49 9.67 5.20
CA ILE A 28 3.09 9.64 4.74
C ILE A 28 2.25 10.69 5.48
N MET A 29 2.41 10.82 6.80
CA MET A 29 1.65 11.77 7.62
C MET A 29 2.07 13.24 7.45
N SER A 30 3.32 13.49 7.04
CA SER A 30 3.87 14.85 6.93
C SER A 30 3.74 15.46 5.54
N ARG A 31 3.38 14.68 4.52
CA ARG A 31 3.31 15.14 3.14
C ARG A 31 2.01 14.70 2.46
N SER A 32 1.50 15.53 1.57
CA SER A 32 0.44 15.12 0.66
C SER A 32 0.93 14.03 -0.30
N PRO A 33 0.06 13.09 -0.72
CA PRO A 33 0.42 12.11 -1.73
C PRO A 33 0.77 12.79 -3.05
N THR A 34 1.74 12.22 -3.75
CA THR A 34 2.12 12.62 -5.12
C THR A 34 1.06 12.23 -6.15
N ALA A 35 0.22 11.24 -5.83
CA ALA A 35 -0.93 10.85 -6.63
C ALA A 35 -2.01 10.23 -5.74
N GLU A 36 -3.27 10.50 -6.07
CA GLU A 36 -4.46 9.94 -5.42
C GLU A 36 -5.46 9.56 -6.50
N ARG A 37 -6.12 8.41 -6.34
CA ARG A 37 -7.20 7.94 -7.22
C ARG A 37 -8.21 7.11 -6.46
N ASP A 38 -9.47 7.31 -6.81
CA ASP A 38 -10.61 6.53 -6.34
C ASP A 38 -11.12 5.61 -7.45
N PHE A 39 -11.53 4.42 -7.06
CA PHE A 39 -12.10 3.42 -7.94
C PHE A 39 -13.38 2.86 -7.31
N GLU A 40 -14.48 2.97 -8.04
CA GLU A 40 -15.78 2.43 -7.65
C GLU A 40 -15.97 1.04 -8.27
N GLY A 41 -16.35 0.06 -7.45
CA GLY A 41 -16.67 -1.30 -7.86
C GLY A 41 -15.89 -2.38 -7.10
N ASN A 42 -16.54 -3.50 -6.89
CA ASN A 42 -16.09 -4.62 -6.04
C ASN A 42 -14.79 -5.35 -6.46
N THR A 43 -14.25 -5.08 -7.66
CA THR A 43 -13.02 -5.75 -8.15
C THR A 43 -11.76 -4.90 -8.02
N TYR A 44 -11.88 -3.60 -7.77
CA TYR A 44 -10.73 -2.69 -7.83
C TYR A 44 -9.74 -2.88 -6.69
N CYS A 45 -10.24 -3.25 -5.51
CA CYS A 45 -9.40 -3.58 -4.37
C CYS A 45 -8.43 -4.74 -4.68
N VAL A 46 -8.97 -5.86 -5.17
CA VAL A 46 -8.17 -7.04 -5.56
C VAL A 46 -7.18 -6.68 -6.68
N LYS A 47 -7.64 -5.99 -7.73
CA LYS A 47 -6.79 -5.57 -8.85
C LYS A 47 -5.64 -4.67 -8.40
N THR A 48 -5.93 -3.73 -7.51
CA THR A 48 -4.93 -2.80 -6.95
C THR A 48 -3.86 -3.56 -6.18
N ILE A 49 -4.25 -4.46 -5.27
CA ILE A 49 -3.29 -5.22 -4.46
C ILE A 49 -2.44 -6.14 -5.35
N LEU A 50 -3.03 -6.79 -6.36
CA LEU A 50 -2.26 -7.58 -7.33
C LEU A 50 -1.24 -6.73 -8.10
N LYS A 51 -1.62 -5.50 -8.49
CA LYS A 51 -0.72 -4.57 -9.17
C LYS A 51 0.43 -4.12 -8.26
N LEU A 52 0.17 -3.79 -7.00
CA LEU A 52 1.20 -3.40 -6.03
C LEU A 52 2.24 -4.52 -5.84
N ARG A 53 1.78 -5.77 -5.74
CA ARG A 53 2.67 -6.94 -5.70
C ARG A 53 3.50 -7.09 -6.98
N ALA A 54 2.87 -6.98 -8.14
CA ALA A 54 3.56 -7.07 -9.43
C ALA A 54 4.61 -5.96 -9.60
N ASP A 55 4.35 -4.77 -9.05
CA ASP A 55 5.29 -3.65 -9.02
C ASP A 55 6.39 -3.81 -7.94
N GLY A 56 6.35 -4.90 -7.17
CA GLY A 56 7.35 -5.24 -6.16
C GLY A 56 7.21 -4.48 -4.85
N LEU A 57 6.07 -3.84 -4.59
CA LEU A 57 5.75 -3.33 -3.27
C LEU A 57 5.34 -4.48 -2.36
N ARG A 58 5.65 -4.33 -1.07
CA ARG A 58 5.35 -5.33 -0.05
C ARG A 58 4.61 -4.67 1.11
N LEU A 59 3.69 -5.42 1.71
CA LEU A 59 2.84 -4.95 2.81
C LEU A 59 3.67 -4.66 4.06
N ILE A 60 3.55 -3.46 4.63
CA ILE A 60 4.24 -3.07 5.87
C ILE A 60 3.28 -2.69 7.00
N ASP A 61 2.01 -2.44 6.68
CA ASP A 61 0.97 -2.20 7.66
C ASP A 61 -0.40 -2.61 7.11
N LEU A 62 -1.25 -3.13 7.99
CA LEU A 62 -2.62 -3.50 7.70
C LEU A 62 -3.48 -3.18 8.92
N GLN A 63 -4.52 -2.39 8.71
CA GLN A 63 -5.48 -1.98 9.74
C GLN A 63 -6.88 -2.40 9.27
N PRO A 64 -7.35 -3.57 9.71
CA PRO A 64 -8.71 -4.02 9.41
C PRO A 64 -9.74 -3.26 10.25
N GLN A 65 -10.89 -2.97 9.64
CA GLN A 65 -12.13 -2.56 10.30
C GLN A 65 -13.27 -3.51 9.91
N GLU A 66 -14.46 -3.34 10.49
CA GLU A 66 -15.60 -4.23 10.29
C GLU A 66 -16.03 -4.34 8.81
N SER A 67 -16.09 -3.22 8.10
CA SER A 67 -16.47 -3.13 6.68
C SER A 67 -15.42 -2.42 5.82
N ALA A 68 -14.20 -2.25 6.32
CA ALA A 68 -13.16 -1.52 5.61
C ALA A 68 -11.77 -2.05 6.00
N PHE A 69 -10.75 -1.70 5.24
CA PHE A 69 -9.39 -1.79 5.73
C PHE A 69 -8.50 -0.72 5.10
N THR A 70 -7.43 -0.40 5.82
CA THR A 70 -6.30 0.36 5.29
C THR A 70 -5.06 -0.51 5.22
N SER A 71 -4.33 -0.46 4.11
CA SER A 71 -3.05 -1.16 3.97
C SER A 71 -1.98 -0.23 3.42
N VAL A 72 -0.76 -0.36 3.95
CA VAL A 72 0.41 0.40 3.49
C VAL A 72 1.43 -0.55 2.89
N TRP A 73 1.84 -0.22 1.68
CA TRP A 73 2.76 -0.98 0.85
C TRP A 73 3.99 -0.15 0.56
N TYR A 74 5.15 -0.79 0.59
CA TYR A 74 6.40 -0.08 0.42
C TYR A 74 7.37 -0.88 -0.44
N ARG A 75 8.14 -0.15 -1.24
CA ARG A 75 9.27 -0.68 -2.01
C ARG A 75 10.50 0.18 -1.78
N LYS A 76 11.45 -0.40 -1.05
CA LYS A 76 12.85 0.04 -1.07
C LYS A 76 13.46 -0.38 -2.40
N LYS A 77 14.26 0.48 -3.05
CA LYS A 77 15.05 0.05 -4.21
C LYS A 77 16.47 -0.29 -3.78
N ASN A 78 16.93 -1.47 -4.19
CA ASN A 78 18.31 -1.90 -4.03
C ASN A 78 19.17 -1.29 -5.16
N GLY A 79 20.18 -0.52 -4.78
CA GLY A 79 21.28 -0.09 -5.65
C GLY A 79 20.96 1.05 -6.63
N SER A 80 21.81 2.08 -6.61
CA SER A 80 21.93 3.02 -7.71
C SER A 80 22.62 2.31 -8.88
N LEU A 81 21.87 1.76 -9.83
CA LEU A 81 22.47 1.50 -11.15
C LEU A 81 22.53 2.84 -11.89
N LEU A 82 23.75 3.32 -12.16
CA LEU A 82 24.07 4.49 -13.00
C LEU A 82 23.72 5.88 -12.43
N GLY A 83 23.88 6.09 -11.12
CA GLY A 83 23.92 7.46 -10.54
C GLY A 83 22.61 8.26 -10.53
N ARG A 84 21.48 7.69 -10.96
CA ARG A 84 20.16 8.28 -10.71
C ARG A 84 19.60 7.76 -9.39
N ALA A 85 19.41 8.66 -8.42
CA ALA A 85 18.68 8.35 -7.19
C ALA A 85 17.30 7.81 -7.56
N LYS A 86 17.04 6.53 -7.30
CA LYS A 86 15.71 5.95 -7.50
C LYS A 86 14.94 6.12 -6.20
N THR A 87 13.87 6.90 -6.26
CA THR A 87 13.02 7.24 -5.12
C THR A 87 12.36 6.00 -4.53
N GLU A 88 12.35 5.89 -3.21
CA GLU A 88 11.56 4.90 -2.50
C GLU A 88 10.07 5.23 -2.68
N VAL A 89 9.21 4.22 -2.70
CA VAL A 89 7.77 4.43 -2.96
C VAL A 89 6.97 3.80 -1.85
N ALA A 90 6.01 4.56 -1.31
CA ALA A 90 4.95 4.06 -0.44
C ALA A 90 3.60 4.23 -1.14
N ALA A 91 2.71 3.26 -0.96
CA ALA A 91 1.33 3.31 -1.42
C ALA A 91 0.40 2.93 -0.28
N MET A 92 -0.66 3.70 -0.09
CA MET A 92 -1.74 3.38 0.84
C MET A 92 -2.98 3.01 0.04
N VAL A 93 -3.59 1.89 0.39
CA VAL A 93 -4.88 1.46 -0.15
C VAL A 93 -5.89 1.50 0.98
N VAL A 94 -6.96 2.27 0.78
CA VAL A 94 -8.14 2.27 1.63
C VAL A 94 -9.24 1.60 0.84
N TRP A 95 -9.86 0.57 1.42
CA TRP A 95 -11.01 -0.09 0.82
C TRP A 95 -12.17 -0.04 1.79
N GLU A 96 -13.32 0.39 1.28
CA GLU A 96 -14.56 0.52 2.03
C GLU A 96 -15.62 -0.32 1.32
N CYS A 97 -16.10 -1.35 2.03
CA CYS A 97 -17.24 -2.17 1.63
C CYS A 97 -18.51 -1.44 2.01
N SER A 98 -19.42 -1.32 1.04
CA SER A 98 -20.71 -0.68 1.26
C SER A 98 -21.82 -1.70 1.00
N ALA A 99 -22.85 -1.70 1.87
CA ALA A 99 -23.98 -2.62 1.73
C ALA A 99 -24.98 -2.18 0.63
N HIS A 100 -24.87 -0.95 0.12
CA HIS A 100 -25.90 -0.30 -0.71
C HIS A 100 -25.35 0.35 -2.00
N ASP A 101 -24.08 0.73 -2.01
CA ASP A 101 -23.30 1.26 -3.14
C ASP A 101 -22.17 0.31 -3.56
N ASP A 102 -21.56 0.58 -4.73
CA ASP A 102 -20.35 -0.10 -5.18
C ASP A 102 -19.17 0.17 -4.23
N ASP A 103 -18.44 -0.88 -3.83
CA ASP A 103 -17.24 -0.76 -3.00
C ASP A 103 -16.27 0.32 -3.52
N VAL A 104 -15.72 1.12 -2.61
CA VAL A 104 -14.75 2.16 -2.98
C VAL A 104 -13.34 1.70 -2.62
N THR A 105 -12.41 1.84 -3.58
CA THR A 105 -10.98 1.65 -3.37
C THR A 105 -10.25 2.97 -3.65
N THR A 106 -9.70 3.59 -2.61
CA THR A 106 -8.83 4.76 -2.72
C THR A 106 -7.36 4.33 -2.66
N VAL A 107 -6.56 4.83 -3.60
CA VAL A 107 -5.12 4.58 -3.66
C VAL A 107 -4.36 5.89 -3.61
N LYS A 108 -3.47 6.04 -2.62
CA LYS A 108 -2.60 7.20 -2.45
C LYS A 108 -1.13 6.78 -2.56
N ILE A 109 -0.31 7.56 -3.26
CA ILE A 109 1.09 7.22 -3.57
C ILE A 109 2.03 8.34 -3.12
N TRP A 110 3.10 7.98 -2.42
CA TRP A 110 4.17 8.89 -2.02
C TRP A 110 5.52 8.46 -2.62
N GLN A 111 6.30 9.46 -2.98
CA GLN A 111 7.72 9.33 -3.27
C GLN A 111 8.50 9.70 -2.00
N ILE A 112 9.16 8.71 -1.41
CA ILE A 112 9.94 8.85 -0.18
C ILE A 112 11.40 9.11 -0.56
N ILE A 113 11.95 10.24 -0.09
CA ILE A 113 13.31 10.72 -0.38
C ILE A 113 14.21 10.44 0.83
#